data_AF-A0A0F9KQR5-F1
#
_entry.id   AF-A0A0F9KQR5-F1
#
_cell.length_a   1.000
_cell.length_b   1.000
_cell.length_c   1.000
_cell.angle_alpha   90.00
_cell.angle_beta   90.00
_cell.angle_gamma   90.00
#
_symmetry.space_group_name_H-M   'P 1'
#
loop_
_entity.id
_entity.type
_entity.pdbx_description
1 polymer ?
#
loop_
_entity_poly.entity_id
_entity_poly.type
_entity_poly.pdbx_seq_one_letter_code
_entity_poly.pdbx_strand_id
1 'polypeptide(L)' 'MTKISQAEISVFLKKNKGKWFTVKQLAKELKINNGSCLNNLLRLRRHRNKIIKTRKSEKVKNAFEYSYEGEQ' A
#
# COMPACT_ATOMS: atom_id res chain seq x y z
N MET A 1 7.87 -19.22 -3.90
CA MET A 1 7.14 -17.93 -3.79
C MET A 1 7.41 -17.34 -2.42
N THR A 2 8.10 -16.21 -2.35
CA THR A 2 8.43 -15.53 -1.08
C THR A 2 7.15 -14.91 -0.51
N LYS A 3 6.78 -15.26 0.74
CA LYS A 3 5.63 -14.64 1.42
C LYS A 3 6.00 -13.21 1.80
N ILE A 4 5.67 -12.24 0.95
CA ILE A 4 5.79 -10.82 1.29
C ILE A 4 4.78 -10.49 2.39
N SER A 5 5.30 -9.93 3.48
CA SER A 5 4.55 -9.64 4.70
C SER A 5 4.05 -8.19 4.71
N GLN A 6 3.18 -7.86 5.67
CA GLN A 6 2.76 -6.48 5.94
C GLN A 6 3.96 -5.55 6.16
N ALA A 7 5.04 -6.05 6.75
CA ALA A 7 6.25 -5.27 7.00
C ALA A 7 6.89 -4.80 5.70
N GLU A 8 6.98 -5.68 4.69
CA GLU A 8 7.59 -5.34 3.40
C GLU A 8 6.80 -4.27 2.63
N ILE A 9 5.46 -4.37 2.61
CA ILE A 9 4.60 -3.34 2.02
C ILE A 9 4.78 -2.01 2.76
N SER A 10 4.82 -2.05 4.09
CA SER A 10 5.06 -0.85 4.91
C SER A 10 6.44 -0.25 4.64
N VAL A 11 7.49 -1.08 4.48
CA VAL A 11 8.85 -0.63 4.17
C VAL A 11 8.91 -0.02 2.78
N PHE A 12 8.27 -0.62 1.79
CA PHE A 12 8.19 -0.06 0.43
C PHE A 12 7.52 1.31 0.42
N LEU A 13 6.36 1.42 1.07
CA LEU A 13 5.63 2.69 1.15
C LEU A 13 6.45 3.74 1.93
N LYS A 14 7.13 3.35 3.01
CA LYS A 14 8.02 4.24 3.78
C LYS A 14 9.21 4.73 2.95
N LYS A 15 9.84 3.84 2.17
CA LYS A 15 10.92 4.20 1.23
C LYS A 15 10.44 5.16 0.13
N ASN A 16 9.16 5.09 -0.22
CA ASN A 16 8.50 5.96 -1.20
C ASN A 16 7.55 6.98 -0.53
N LYS A 17 7.94 7.53 0.62
CA LYS A 17 7.14 8.50 1.39
C LYS A 17 6.58 9.61 0.49
N GLY A 18 5.29 9.94 0.65
CA GLY A 18 4.60 10.97 -0.13
C GLY A 18 4.16 10.55 -1.53
N LYS A 19 4.56 9.37 -2.03
CA LYS A 19 4.10 8.83 -3.30
C LYS A 19 2.87 7.94 -3.11
N TRP A 20 1.93 8.08 -4.03
CA TRP A 20 0.67 7.34 -4.04
C TRP A 20 0.75 6.14 -4.98
N PHE A 21 0.34 4.98 -4.48
CA PHE A 21 0.33 3.75 -5.26
C PHE A 21 -1.02 3.03 -5.17
N THR A 22 -1.50 2.55 -6.32
CA THR A 22 -2.61 1.61 -6.37
C THR A 22 -2.16 0.20 -5.95
N VAL A 23 -3.13 -0.65 -5.59
CA VAL A 23 -2.87 -2.07 -5.29
C VAL A 23 -2.15 -2.76 -6.45
N LYS A 24 -2.54 -2.49 -7.71
CA LYS A 24 -1.92 -3.10 -8.90
C LYS A 24 -0.46 -2.69 -9.04
N GLN A 25 -0.15 -1.42 -8.77
CA GLN A 25 1.23 -0.93 -8.81
C GLN A 25 2.07 -1.58 -7.72
N LEU A 26 1.58 -1.58 -6.47
CA LEU A 26 2.30 -2.21 -5.35
C LEU A 26 2.53 -3.70 -5.59
N ALA A 27 1.51 -4.40 -6.08
CA ALA A 27 1.61 -5.81 -6.42
C ALA A 27 2.67 -6.07 -7.50
N LYS A 28 2.75 -5.21 -8.52
CA LYS A 28 3.76 -5.30 -9.58
C LYS A 28 5.17 -5.03 -9.05
N GLU A 29 5.35 -3.95 -8.30
CA GLU A 29 6.66 -3.56 -7.73
C GLU A 29 7.19 -4.62 -6.76
N LEU A 30 6.30 -5.18 -5.93
CA LEU A 30 6.64 -6.20 -4.94
C LEU A 30 6.58 -7.63 -5.50
N LYS A 31 6.25 -7.80 -6.78
CA LYS A 31 6.10 -9.11 -7.44
C LYS A 31 5.18 -10.09 -6.68
N ILE A 32 4.06 -9.58 -6.18
CA ILE A 32 3.02 -10.36 -5.48
C ILE A 32 1.68 -10.27 -6.20
N ASN A 33 0.75 -11.16 -5.84
CA ASN A 33 -0.61 -11.08 -6.36
C ASN A 33 -1.40 -9.93 -5.71
N ASN A 34 -2.36 -9.38 -6.47
CA ASN A 34 -3.19 -8.26 -6.05
C ASN A 34 -3.99 -8.53 -4.78
N GLY A 35 -4.52 -9.76 -4.60
CA GLY A 35 -5.34 -10.12 -3.44
C GLY A 35 -4.55 -10.11 -2.14
N SER A 36 -3.34 -10.67 -2.16
CA SER A 36 -2.40 -10.65 -1.04
C SER A 36 -1.98 -9.21 -0.72
N CYS A 37 -1.66 -8.41 -1.75
CA CYS A 37 -1.33 -6.99 -1.57
C CYS A 37 -2.49 -6.22 -0.91
N LEU A 38 -3.71 -6.38 -1.42
CA LEU A 38 -4.91 -5.74 -0.89
C LEU A 38 -5.17 -6.15 0.57
N ASN A 39 -5.13 -7.44 0.88
CA ASN A 39 -5.37 -7.94 2.23
C ASN A 39 -4.36 -7.37 3.24
N ASN A 40 -3.08 -7.33 2.87
CA ASN A 40 -2.05 -6.74 3.72
C ASN A 40 -2.23 -5.22 3.87
N LEU A 41 -2.58 -4.49 2.81
CA LEU A 41 -2.89 -3.05 2.88
C LEU A 41 -4.10 -2.74 3.77
N LEU A 42 -5.17 -3.52 3.66
CA LEU A 42 -6.36 -3.36 4.51
C LEU A 42 -6.04 -3.61 5.99
N ARG A 43 -5.16 -4.58 6.30
CA ARG A 43 -4.67 -4.83 7.65
C ARG A 43 -3.78 -3.67 8.13
N LEU A 44 -2.83 -3.24 7.32
CA LEU A 44 -1.98 -2.09 7.63
C LEU A 44 -2.80 -0.82 7.88
N ARG A 45 -3.85 -0.56 7.09
CA ARG A 45 -4.74 0.58 7.30
C ARG A 45 -5.48 0.50 8.64
N ARG A 46 -5.93 -0.70 9.04
CA ARG A 46 -6.58 -0.89 10.35
C ARG A 46 -5.63 -0.63 11.51
N HIS A 47 -4.40 -1.12 11.43
CA HIS A 47 -3.43 -1.03 12.53
C HIS A 47 -2.62 0.29 12.54
N ARG A 48 -2.45 0.94 11.39
CA ARG A 48 -1.59 2.12 11.19
C ARG A 48 -2.31 3.24 10.43
N ASN A 49 -3.58 3.51 10.76
CA ASN A 49 -4.40 4.52 10.07
C ASN A 49 -3.81 5.93 10.13
N LYS A 50 -2.97 6.22 11.13
CA LYS A 50 -2.31 7.52 11.32
C LYS A 50 -1.16 7.71 10.35
N ILE A 51 -0.59 6.61 9.84
CA ILE A 51 0.65 6.58 9.07
C ILE A 51 0.39 6.31 7.58
N ILE A 52 -0.58 5.43 7.29
CA ILE A 52 -0.97 5.06 5.92
C ILE A 52 -2.25 5.80 5.55
N LYS A 53 -2.14 6.73 4.61
CA LYS A 53 -3.30 7.44 4.05
C LYS A 53 -3.85 6.66 2.86
N THR A 54 -5.15 6.79 2.65
CA THR A 54 -5.86 6.19 1.52
C THR A 54 -6.74 7.24 0.86
N ARG A 55 -6.77 7.27 -0.46
CA ARG A 55 -7.66 8.15 -1.23
C ARG A 55 -8.20 7.43 -2.46
N LYS A 56 -9.30 7.95 -3.02
CA LYS A 56 -9.77 7.49 -4.33
C LYS A 56 -8.76 7.93 -5.39
N SER A 57 -8.39 7.03 -6.30
CA SER A 57 -7.47 7.36 -7.39
C SER A 57 -8.12 8.37 -8.33
N GLU A 58 -7.38 9.42 -8.66
CA GLU A 58 -7.78 10.39 -9.69
C GLU A 58 -7.52 9.86 -11.10
N LYS A 59 -6.58 8.92 -11.23
CA LYS A 59 -6.11 8.37 -12.51
C LYS A 59 -6.84 7.09 -12.91
N VAL A 60 -7.28 6.30 -11.94
CA VAL A 60 -7.91 4.99 -12.18
C VAL A 60 -9.32 4.98 -11.58
N LYS A 61 -10.33 4.87 -12.44
CA LYS A 61 -11.73 4.74 -12.01
C LYS A 61 -11.89 3.55 -11.05
N ASN A 62 -12.63 3.77 -9.97
CA ASN A 62 -12.93 2.76 -8.93
C ASN A 62 -11.72 2.12 -8.25
N ALA A 63 -10.57 2.79 -8.24
CA ALA A 63 -9.39 2.35 -7.49
C ALA A 63 -9.11 3.24 -6.28
N PHE A 64 -8.39 2.68 -5.31
CA PHE A 64 -7.82 3.40 -4.18
C PHE A 64 -6.30 3.43 -4.29
N GLU A 65 -5.73 4.55 -3.85
CA GLU A 65 -4.30 4.78 -3.73
C GLU A 65 -3.90 4.83 -2.26
N TYR A 66 -2.71 4.32 -1.97
CA TYR A 66 -2.12 4.24 -0.64
C TYR A 66 -0.79 4.98 -0.63
N SER A 67 -0.54 5.73 0.44
CA SER A 67 0.71 6.47 0.66
C SER A 67 1.12 6.38 2.12
N TYR A 68 2.42 6.45 2.37
CA TYR A 68 2.99 6.61 3.71
C TYR A 68 3.26 8.10 3.96
N GLU A 69 2.68 8.66 5.03
CA GLU A 69 2.89 10.06 5.43
C GLU A 69 3.77 10.22 6.68
N GLY A 70 4.05 9.12 7.38
CA GLY A 70 4.88 9.12 8.59
C GLY A 70 4.08 9.31 9.87
N GLU A 71 4.72 8.96 10.98
CA GLU A 71 4.28 9.42 12.30
C GLU A 71 4.75 10.89 12.41
N GLN A 72 3.83 11.78 12.80
CA GLN A 72 4.20 13.10 13.32
C GLN A 72 4.93 12.93 14.64
#